data_AF-A0A7K4IDZ5-F1
#
_entry.id   AF-A0A7K4IDZ5-F1
#
_cell.length_a   1.000
_cell.length_b   1.000
_cell.length_c   1.000
_cell.angle_alpha   90.00
_cell.angle_beta   90.00
_cell.angle_gamma   90.00
#
_symmetry.space_group_name_H-M   'P 1'
#
loop_
_entity.id
_entity.type
_entity.pdbx_description
1 polymer ?
#
loop_
_entity_poly.entity_id
_entity_poly.type
_entity_poly.pdbx_seq_one_letter_code
_entity_poly.pdbx_strand_id
1 'polypeptide(L)'
;MSRTIGFLAVTLFVVLSAFTAHTLWYLRGVFIVPQTVMILAIGLAGEHYVSGKGYYHYTPTNGLFIGRVPVYIPFMWVFVCQSCHLAGLWLGLGDAAALVFAGTLGFLVDFVAIEPVFSRQIGLWLWKPVDNGFFSFVPPQFNRFTAPVGNYLVWMGFPFVMGFVLDCMYKVIPLIL
;
A
#
# COMPACT_ATOMS: atom_id res chain seq x y z
N MET A 1 6.22 1.53 24.71
CA MET A 1 6.91 1.02 23.49
C MET A 1 7.72 2.16 22.88
N SER A 2 8.92 1.86 22.39
CA SER A 2 9.87 2.87 21.94
C SER A 2 9.51 3.47 20.57
N ARG A 3 9.66 4.80 20.41
CA ARG A 3 9.55 5.52 19.13
C ARG A 3 10.54 5.01 18.06
N THR A 4 11.50 4.18 18.44
CA THR A 4 12.47 3.51 17.55
C THR A 4 11.78 2.72 16.44
N ILE A 5 10.67 2.03 16.71
CA ILE A 5 9.96 1.23 15.68
C ILE A 5 9.48 2.13 14.54
N GLY A 6 8.86 3.27 14.88
CA GLY A 6 8.44 4.26 13.90
C GLY A 6 9.57 4.82 13.06
N PHE A 7 10.70 5.16 13.69
CA PHE A 7 11.87 5.65 12.96
C PHE A 7 12.45 4.61 12.00
N LEU A 8 12.59 3.36 12.47
CA LEU A 8 13.04 2.24 11.64
C LEU A 8 12.09 1.99 10.46
N ALA A 9 10.77 2.07 10.67
CA ALA A 9 9.79 1.92 9.62
C ALA A 9 9.90 3.04 8.57
N VAL A 10 10.08 4.30 9.00
CA VAL A 10 10.30 5.43 8.07
C VAL A 10 11.55 5.20 7.24
N THR A 11 12.68 4.91 7.88
CA THR A 11 13.94 4.66 7.16
C THR A 11 13.80 3.49 6.19
N LEU A 12 13.22 2.38 6.64
CA LEU A 12 13.01 1.19 5.82
C LEU A 12 12.17 1.51 4.58
N PHE A 13 10.97 2.06 4.76
CA PHE A 13 10.06 2.28 3.63
C PHE A 13 10.53 3.41 2.71
N VAL A 14 11.23 4.43 3.20
CA VAL A 14 11.87 5.43 2.33
C VAL A 14 12.93 4.76 1.45
N VAL A 15 13.82 3.94 2.03
CA VAL A 15 14.87 3.24 1.27
C VAL A 15 14.27 2.26 0.27
N LEU A 16 13.30 1.44 0.69
CA LEU A 16 12.63 0.48 -0.19
C LEU A 16 11.88 1.17 -1.32
N SER A 17 11.18 2.29 -1.04
CA SER A 17 10.50 3.08 -2.06
C SER A 17 11.48 3.70 -3.06
N ALA A 18 12.58 4.27 -2.56
CA ALA A 18 13.61 4.84 -3.42
C ALA A 18 14.22 3.75 -4.32
N PHE A 19 14.48 2.56 -3.78
CA PHE A 19 15.01 1.43 -4.54
C PHE A 19 14.03 0.94 -5.62
N THR A 20 12.75 0.77 -5.30
CA THR A 20 11.74 0.36 -6.30
C THR A 20 11.51 1.43 -7.35
N ALA A 21 11.46 2.71 -6.95
CA ALA A 21 11.29 3.83 -7.88
C ALA A 21 12.50 3.96 -8.81
N HIS A 22 13.71 3.78 -8.29
CA HIS A 22 14.94 3.79 -9.09
C HIS A 22 14.98 2.63 -10.08
N THR A 23 14.56 1.43 -9.66
CA THR A 23 14.46 0.27 -10.55
C THR A 23 13.45 0.52 -11.67
N LEU A 24 12.25 1.03 -11.34
CA LEU A 24 11.24 1.38 -12.34
C LEU A 24 11.66 2.56 -13.22
N TRP A 25 12.49 3.49 -12.73
CA TRP A 25 13.04 4.56 -13.56
C TRP A 25 13.81 3.98 -14.75
N TYR A 26 14.61 2.92 -14.57
CA TYR A 26 15.32 2.30 -15.68
C TYR A 26 14.39 1.59 -16.67
N LEU A 27 13.21 1.12 -16.23
CA LEU A 27 12.26 0.40 -17.08
C LEU A 27 11.24 1.32 -17.77
N ARG A 28 10.82 2.39 -17.09
CA ARG A 28 9.71 3.27 -17.48
C ARG A 28 10.10 4.75 -17.56
N GLY A 29 11.37 5.09 -17.33
CA GLY A 29 11.90 6.44 -17.45
C GLY A 29 11.30 7.43 -16.44
N VAL A 30 11.23 8.69 -16.85
CA VAL A 30 10.80 9.82 -16.01
C VAL A 30 9.36 9.71 -15.49
N PHE A 31 8.51 8.90 -16.14
CA PHE A 31 7.10 8.73 -15.77
C PHE A 31 6.90 8.08 -14.39
N ILE A 32 7.95 7.50 -13.80
CA ILE A 32 7.92 7.01 -12.43
C ILE A 32 7.77 8.13 -11.39
N VAL A 33 8.23 9.34 -11.70
CA VAL A 33 8.14 10.50 -10.79
C VAL A 33 6.70 10.90 -10.54
N PRO A 34 5.88 11.24 -11.56
CA PRO A 34 4.48 11.59 -11.33
C PRO A 34 3.70 10.43 -10.68
N GLN A 35 3.98 9.18 -11.05
CA GLN A 35 3.36 8.02 -10.38
C GLN A 35 3.70 7.98 -8.88
N THR A 36 4.98 8.15 -8.52
CA THR A 36 5.42 8.15 -7.11
C THR A 36 4.77 9.29 -6.32
N VAL A 37 4.70 10.49 -6.90
CA VAL A 37 4.03 11.64 -6.27
C VAL A 37 2.53 11.37 -6.08
N MET A 38 1.86 10.80 -7.08
CA MET A 38 0.45 10.40 -6.96
C MET A 38 0.23 9.39 -5.84
N ILE A 39 1.09 8.36 -5.74
CA ILE A 39 0.97 7.35 -4.69
C ILE A 39 1.15 7.98 -3.30
N LEU A 40 2.16 8.84 -3.12
CA LEU A 40 2.39 9.55 -1.85
C LEU A 40 1.19 10.42 -1.47
N ALA A 41 0.64 11.18 -2.42
CA ALA A 41 -0.48 12.08 -2.18
C ALA A 41 -1.78 11.32 -1.87
N ILE A 42 -2.11 10.31 -2.67
CA ILE A 42 -3.32 9.49 -2.48
C ILE A 42 -3.20 8.67 -1.20
N GLY A 43 -2.05 8.04 -0.95
CA GLY A 43 -1.78 7.31 0.28
C GLY A 43 -1.95 8.21 1.50
N LEU A 44 -1.30 9.38 1.53
CA LEU A 44 -1.44 10.29 2.66
C LEU A 44 -2.89 10.77 2.86
N ALA A 45 -3.55 11.24 1.79
CA ALA A 45 -4.90 11.78 1.87
C ALA A 45 -5.95 10.70 2.21
N GLY A 46 -5.85 9.54 1.56
CA GLY A 46 -6.74 8.40 1.78
C GLY A 46 -6.65 7.88 3.21
N GLU A 47 -5.44 7.72 3.73
CA GLU A 47 -5.21 7.28 5.11
C GLU A 47 -5.73 8.30 6.13
N HIS A 48 -5.56 9.60 5.87
CA HIS A 48 -6.16 10.66 6.68
C HIS A 48 -7.69 10.61 6.67
N TYR A 49 -8.30 10.35 5.52
CA TYR A 49 -9.74 10.24 5.38
C TYR A 49 -10.28 9.02 6.13
N VAL A 50 -9.72 7.83 5.87
CA VAL A 50 -10.21 6.57 6.44
C VAL A 50 -9.98 6.54 7.96
N SER A 51 -8.78 6.89 8.44
CA SER A 51 -8.53 7.01 9.89
C SER A 51 -9.38 8.11 10.52
N GLY A 52 -9.62 9.21 9.81
CA GLY A 52 -10.44 10.32 10.28
C GLY A 52 -11.92 10.02 10.41
N LYS A 53 -12.44 9.06 9.65
CA LYS A 53 -13.78 8.50 9.80
C LYS A 53 -13.87 7.48 10.96
N GLY A 54 -12.74 7.11 11.55
CA GLY A 54 -12.67 6.22 12.70
C GLY A 54 -12.71 4.74 12.37
N TYR A 55 -12.48 4.35 11.11
CA TYR A 55 -12.45 2.93 10.71
C TYR A 55 -11.33 2.13 11.42
N TYR A 56 -10.20 2.77 11.62
CA TYR A 56 -9.11 2.28 12.46
C TYR A 56 -8.34 3.49 13.02
N HIS A 57 -7.42 3.21 13.94
CA HIS A 57 -6.53 4.24 14.47
C HIS A 57 -5.10 3.71 14.56
N TYR A 58 -4.17 4.57 14.17
CA TYR A 58 -2.75 4.33 14.34
C TYR A 58 -2.36 4.49 15.80
N THR A 59 -1.48 3.62 16.29
CA THR A 59 -1.02 3.65 17.68
C THR A 59 0.24 4.52 17.83
N PRO A 60 0.55 5.00 19.04
CA PRO A 60 1.78 5.79 19.29
C PRO A 60 3.09 5.05 18.92
N THR A 61 3.05 3.73 18.76
CA THR A 61 4.20 2.89 18.38
C THR A 61 4.79 3.27 17.01
N ASN A 62 4.00 3.90 16.14
CA ASN A 62 4.44 4.36 14.83
C ASN A 62 5.38 5.57 14.85
N GLY A 63 5.61 6.19 16.01
CA GLY A 63 6.61 7.25 16.18
C GLY A 63 6.24 8.57 15.49
N LEU A 64 6.65 8.74 14.23
CA LEU A 64 6.52 10.00 13.49
C LEU A 64 5.22 10.05 12.69
N PHE A 65 4.51 11.18 12.78
CA PHE A 65 3.21 11.37 12.17
C PHE A 65 3.14 12.66 11.36
N ILE A 66 2.39 12.62 10.25
CA ILE A 66 1.83 13.79 9.59
C ILE A 66 0.34 13.79 9.93
N GLY A 67 -0.06 14.68 10.83
CA GLY A 67 -1.39 14.69 11.46
C GLY A 67 -1.77 13.34 12.08
N ARG A 68 -2.60 12.52 11.41
CA ARG A 68 -3.10 11.22 11.91
C ARG A 68 -2.38 10.02 11.30
N VAL A 69 -1.60 10.23 10.25
CA VAL A 69 -1.00 9.16 9.46
C VAL A 69 0.49 9.06 9.79
N PRO A 70 1.02 7.87 10.11
CA PRO A 70 2.45 7.67 10.25
C PRO A 70 3.20 8.04 8.99
N VAL A 71 4.35 8.71 9.14
CA VAL A 71 5.15 9.21 8.01
C VAL A 71 5.53 8.08 7.04
N TYR A 72 5.75 6.86 7.52
CA TYR A 72 6.18 5.75 6.68
C TYR A 72 5.07 5.18 5.80
N ILE A 73 3.79 5.40 6.12
CA ILE A 73 2.67 4.74 5.42
C ILE A 73 2.58 5.16 3.94
N PRO A 74 2.67 6.46 3.57
CA PRO A 74 2.74 6.84 2.17
C PRO A 74 3.91 6.19 1.41
N PHE A 75 5.06 6.02 2.05
CA PHE A 75 6.21 5.31 1.45
C PHE A 75 5.95 3.80 1.35
N MET A 76 5.32 3.18 2.35
CA MET A 76 4.89 1.79 2.25
C MET A 76 4.00 1.58 1.03
N TRP A 77 3.08 2.51 0.76
CA TRP A 77 2.25 2.46 -0.46
C TRP A 77 3.06 2.58 -1.75
N VAL A 78 4.07 3.46 -1.81
CA VAL A 78 4.99 3.54 -2.97
C VAL A 78 5.69 2.21 -3.17
N PHE A 79 6.32 1.69 -2.13
CA PHE A 79 7.02 0.42 -2.17
C PHE A 79 6.10 -0.72 -2.63
N VAL A 80 4.91 -0.87 -2.04
CA VAL A 80 3.98 -1.95 -2.36
C VAL A 80 3.51 -1.86 -3.81
N CYS A 81 3.01 -0.71 -4.25
CA CYS A 81 2.51 -0.53 -5.62
C CYS A 81 3.60 -0.82 -6.65
N GLN A 82 4.81 -0.30 -6.43
CA GLN A 82 5.91 -0.45 -7.37
C GLN A 82 6.55 -1.84 -7.34
N SER A 83 6.76 -2.44 -6.16
CA SER A 83 7.32 -3.79 -6.04
C SER A 83 6.38 -4.85 -6.60
N CYS A 84 5.07 -4.73 -6.40
CA CYS A 84 4.10 -5.67 -6.96
C CYS A 84 4.09 -5.62 -8.50
N HIS A 85 4.18 -4.42 -9.08
CA HIS A 85 4.30 -4.25 -10.52
C HIS A 85 5.64 -4.78 -11.04
N LEU A 86 6.76 -4.43 -10.38
CA LEU A 86 8.10 -4.94 -10.73
C LEU A 86 8.17 -6.46 -10.68
N ALA A 87 7.56 -7.09 -9.69
CA ALA A 87 7.53 -8.54 -9.57
C ALA A 87 6.88 -9.18 -10.80
N GLY A 88 5.76 -8.63 -11.28
CA GLY A 88 5.13 -9.10 -12.52
C GLY A 88 6.04 -8.95 -13.74
N LEU A 89 6.69 -7.79 -13.89
CA LEU A 89 7.62 -7.53 -15.00
C LEU A 89 8.85 -8.45 -14.96
N TRP A 90 9.44 -8.68 -13.78
CA TRP A 90 10.60 -9.56 -13.60
C TRP A 90 10.29 -11.03 -13.86
N LEU A 91 9.04 -11.46 -13.66
CA LEU A 91 8.55 -12.77 -14.08
C LEU A 91 8.35 -12.88 -15.61
N GLY A 92 8.61 -11.83 -16.36
CA GLY A 92 8.46 -11.80 -17.81
C GLY A 92 6.99 -11.68 -18.26
N LEU A 93 6.08 -11.27 -17.38
CA LEU A 93 4.70 -11.05 -17.74
C LEU A 93 4.60 -9.83 -18.66
N GLY A 94 3.77 -9.93 -19.71
CA GLY A 94 3.39 -8.77 -20.50
C GLY A 94 2.63 -7.75 -19.64
N ASP A 95 2.67 -6.48 -20.04
CA ASP A 95 2.22 -5.35 -19.21
C ASP A 95 0.82 -5.56 -18.60
N ALA A 96 -0.19 -5.91 -19.41
CA ALA A 96 -1.54 -6.16 -18.92
C ALA A 96 -1.62 -7.28 -17.87
N ALA A 97 -0.85 -8.36 -18.04
CA ALA A 97 -0.77 -9.45 -17.07
C ALA A 97 0.00 -9.02 -15.82
N ALA A 98 1.05 -8.20 -15.96
CA ALA A 98 1.78 -7.63 -14.84
C ALA A 98 0.90 -6.71 -13.97
N LEU A 99 -0.06 -5.98 -14.56
CA LEU A 99 -1.04 -5.17 -13.81
C LEU A 99 -1.96 -6.03 -12.94
N VAL A 100 -2.56 -7.06 -13.52
CA VAL A 100 -3.44 -7.99 -12.79
C VAL A 100 -2.65 -8.73 -11.70
N PHE A 101 -1.43 -9.13 -12.02
CA PHE A 101 -0.50 -9.73 -11.06
C PHE A 101 -0.19 -8.77 -9.92
N ALA A 102 0.09 -7.50 -10.21
CA ALA A 102 0.40 -6.50 -9.19
C ALA A 102 -0.75 -6.31 -8.20
N GLY A 103 -1.99 -6.21 -8.70
CA GLY A 103 -3.16 -6.12 -7.82
C GLY A 103 -3.36 -7.39 -6.99
N THR A 104 -3.24 -8.56 -7.61
CA THR A 104 -3.37 -9.85 -6.90
C THR A 104 -2.30 -9.99 -5.81
N LEU A 105 -1.06 -9.61 -6.12
CA LEU A 105 0.04 -9.68 -5.17
C LEU A 105 -0.14 -8.69 -4.03
N GLY A 106 -0.60 -7.47 -4.30
CA GLY A 106 -0.93 -6.48 -3.28
C GLY A 106 -1.99 -6.97 -2.29
N PHE A 107 -3.08 -7.56 -2.81
CA PHE A 107 -4.09 -8.24 -2.00
C PHE A 107 -3.49 -9.35 -1.13
N LEU A 108 -2.67 -10.23 -1.72
CA LEU A 108 -2.08 -11.35 -1.00
C LEU A 108 -1.13 -10.87 0.09
N VAL A 109 -0.26 -9.91 -0.22
CA VAL A 109 0.68 -9.31 0.75
C VAL A 109 -0.07 -8.70 1.92
N ASP A 110 -1.19 -8.00 1.66
CA ASP A 110 -2.00 -7.44 2.74
C ASP A 110 -2.63 -8.52 3.62
N PHE A 111 -3.27 -9.49 2.96
CA PHE A 111 -4.01 -10.56 3.61
C PHE A 111 -3.12 -11.50 4.44
N VAL A 112 -1.93 -11.84 3.93
CA VAL A 112 -1.05 -12.84 4.56
C VAL A 112 0.01 -12.21 5.47
N ALA A 113 0.42 -10.97 5.22
CA ALA A 113 1.57 -10.37 5.90
C ALA A 113 1.21 -9.04 6.57
N ILE A 114 0.79 -8.01 5.84
CA ILE A 114 0.66 -6.65 6.39
C ILE A 114 -0.35 -6.62 7.53
N GLU A 115 -1.61 -7.01 7.30
CA GLU A 115 -2.61 -6.95 8.37
C GLU A 115 -2.31 -7.93 9.51
N PRO A 116 -2.02 -9.23 9.27
CA PRO A 116 -1.72 -10.16 10.35
C PRO A 116 -0.52 -9.74 11.20
N VAL A 117 0.55 -9.21 10.60
CA VAL A 117 1.77 -8.87 11.33
C VAL A 117 1.67 -7.47 11.91
N PHE A 118 1.38 -6.45 11.10
CA PHE A 118 1.46 -5.06 11.54
C PHE A 118 0.25 -4.62 12.36
N SER A 119 -0.96 -5.07 12.01
CA SER A 119 -2.15 -4.77 12.82
C SER A 119 -2.29 -5.72 14.00
N ARG A 120 -2.43 -7.03 13.74
CA ARG A 120 -2.83 -7.99 14.80
C ARG A 120 -1.70 -8.36 15.76
N GLN A 121 -0.48 -8.58 15.29
CA GLN A 121 0.64 -9.00 16.15
C GLN A 121 1.38 -7.82 16.79
N ILE A 122 1.73 -6.80 16.00
CA ILE A 122 2.52 -5.65 16.48
C ILE A 122 1.63 -4.53 17.03
N GLY A 123 0.40 -4.38 16.53
CA GLY A 123 -0.50 -3.31 16.96
C GLY A 123 -0.10 -1.94 16.45
N LEU A 124 0.44 -1.83 15.23
CA LEU A 124 0.74 -0.53 14.60
C LEU A 124 -0.54 0.25 14.29
N TRP A 125 -1.61 -0.44 13.93
CA TRP A 125 -2.94 0.13 13.92
C TRP A 125 -3.95 -0.88 14.43
N LEU A 126 -5.02 -0.34 14.99
CA LEU A 126 -6.10 -1.13 15.54
C LEU A 126 -7.38 -0.77 14.81
N TRP A 127 -7.93 -1.76 14.11
CA TRP A 127 -9.26 -1.68 13.52
C TRP A 127 -10.28 -1.48 14.63
N LYS A 128 -11.14 -0.46 14.49
CA LYS A 128 -12.25 -0.31 15.43
C LYS A 128 -13.29 -1.38 15.08
N PRO A 129 -13.76 -2.17 16.06
CA PRO A 129 -14.97 -2.93 15.86
C PRO A 129 -16.08 -1.91 15.62
N VAL A 130 -16.63 -1.90 14.41
CA VAL A 130 -17.92 -1.24 14.19
C VAL A 130 -18.92 -2.14 14.91
N ASP A 131 -19.81 -1.58 15.74
CA ASP A 131 -20.77 -2.38 16.54
C ASP A 131 -21.70 -3.26 15.68
N ASN A 132 -21.73 -3.01 14.36
CA ASN A 132 -22.25 -3.88 13.31
C ASN A 132 -21.17 -4.15 12.24
N GLY A 133 -20.04 -4.69 12.67
CA GLY A 133 -18.86 -4.90 11.84
C GLY A 133 -19.16 -5.75 10.62
N PHE A 134 -18.47 -5.48 9.51
CA PHE A 134 -18.64 -6.18 8.24
C PHE A 134 -18.44 -7.71 8.35
N PHE A 135 -17.97 -8.23 9.49
CA PHE A 135 -17.80 -9.66 9.76
C PHE A 135 -18.52 -10.15 11.02
N SER A 136 -19.45 -9.38 11.59
CA SER A 136 -20.21 -9.83 12.76
C SER A 136 -21.00 -11.12 12.48
N PHE A 137 -21.28 -11.42 11.21
CA PHE A 137 -21.91 -12.66 10.75
C PHE A 137 -20.96 -13.86 10.59
N VAL A 138 -19.63 -13.65 10.57
CA VAL A 138 -18.66 -14.74 10.42
C VAL A 138 -18.31 -15.28 11.81
N PRO A 139 -18.51 -16.59 12.09
CA PRO A 139 -18.15 -17.15 13.39
C PRO A 139 -16.67 -16.91 13.71
N PRO A 140 -16.31 -16.59 14.98
CA PRO A 140 -14.94 -16.22 15.33
C PRO A 140 -13.86 -17.22 14.89
N GLN A 141 -14.17 -18.52 14.92
CA GLN A 141 -13.26 -19.57 14.45
C GLN A 141 -12.95 -19.54 12.94
N PHE A 142 -13.82 -18.89 12.13
CA PHE A 142 -13.66 -18.74 10.69
C PHE A 142 -13.24 -17.32 10.28
N ASN A 143 -13.25 -16.36 11.22
CA ASN A 143 -12.84 -14.99 10.95
C ASN A 143 -11.31 -14.88 10.92
N ARG A 144 -10.74 -15.20 9.75
CA ARG A 144 -9.32 -15.04 9.46
C ARG A 144 -8.96 -13.61 9.01
N PHE A 145 -9.95 -12.76 8.81
CA PHE A 145 -9.74 -11.39 8.38
C PHE A 145 -9.28 -10.53 9.56
N THR A 146 -8.15 -9.87 9.38
CA THR A 146 -7.62 -8.91 10.35
C THR A 146 -8.17 -7.50 10.08
N ALA A 147 -8.56 -7.21 8.83
CA ALA A 147 -9.13 -5.94 8.37
C ALA A 147 -10.47 -6.15 7.63
N PRO A 148 -11.32 -5.12 7.47
CA PRO A 148 -12.53 -5.17 6.63
C PRO A 148 -12.25 -5.61 5.19
N VAL A 149 -13.20 -6.31 4.53
CA VAL A 149 -13.05 -6.74 3.11
C VAL A 149 -12.65 -5.58 2.20
N GLY A 150 -13.22 -4.40 2.42
CA GLY A 150 -12.90 -3.20 1.67
C GLY A 150 -11.40 -2.84 1.69
N ASN A 151 -10.70 -3.10 2.79
CA ASN A 151 -9.25 -2.88 2.89
C ASN A 151 -8.51 -3.74 1.85
N TYR A 152 -8.78 -5.04 1.83
CA TYR A 152 -8.13 -5.96 0.90
C TYR A 152 -8.42 -5.59 -0.57
N LEU A 153 -9.61 -5.05 -0.86
CA LEU A 153 -9.94 -4.53 -2.19
C LEU A 153 -9.14 -3.27 -2.54
N VAL A 154 -8.85 -2.38 -1.58
CA VAL A 154 -7.94 -1.25 -1.79
C VAL A 154 -6.52 -1.76 -2.05
N TRP A 155 -6.04 -2.72 -1.27
CA TRP A 155 -4.72 -3.35 -1.46
C TRP A 155 -4.60 -4.12 -2.77
N MET A 156 -5.72 -4.57 -3.36
CA MET A 156 -5.77 -5.08 -4.72
C MET A 156 -5.79 -3.95 -5.77
N GLY A 157 -6.70 -3.00 -5.59
CA GLY A 157 -7.00 -1.99 -6.59
C GLY A 157 -5.90 -0.97 -6.74
N PHE A 158 -5.25 -0.54 -5.65
CA PHE A 158 -4.29 0.55 -5.71
C PHE A 158 -3.01 0.18 -6.48
N PRO A 159 -2.36 -0.99 -6.26
CA PRO A 159 -1.25 -1.44 -7.10
C PRO A 159 -1.64 -1.61 -8.57
N PHE A 160 -2.82 -2.18 -8.85
CA PHE A 160 -3.34 -2.32 -10.21
C PHE A 160 -3.49 -0.96 -10.90
N VAL A 161 -4.21 -0.03 -10.27
CA VAL A 161 -4.51 1.30 -10.84
C VAL A 161 -3.23 2.12 -11.01
N MET A 162 -2.32 2.09 -10.04
CA MET A 162 -1.05 2.84 -10.16
C MET A 162 -0.13 2.24 -11.20
N GLY A 163 -0.09 0.91 -11.34
CA GLY A 163 0.59 0.26 -12.45
C GLY A 163 0.00 0.69 -13.80
N PHE A 164 -1.33 0.69 -13.91
CA PHE A 164 -2.03 1.07 -15.13
C PHE A 164 -1.73 2.52 -15.51
N VAL A 165 -1.78 3.44 -14.55
CA VAL A 165 -1.42 4.85 -14.75
C VAL A 165 0.01 4.99 -15.27
N LEU A 166 0.98 4.26 -14.71
CA LEU A 166 2.36 4.28 -15.17
C LEU A 166 2.49 3.77 -16.62
N ASP A 167 1.87 2.64 -16.94
CA ASP A 167 1.93 2.07 -18.28
C ASP A 167 1.24 2.97 -19.31
N CYS A 168 0.12 3.61 -18.96
CA CYS A 168 -0.53 4.60 -19.80
C CYS A 168 0.37 5.81 -20.06
N MET A 169 0.98 6.39 -19.02
CA MET A 169 1.91 7.51 -19.19
C MET A 169 3.11 7.10 -20.07
N TYR A 170 3.69 5.94 -19.81
CA TYR A 170 4.87 5.45 -20.53
C TYR A 170 4.59 5.15 -22.00
N LYS A 171 3.43 4.57 -22.34
CA LYS A 171 3.13 4.16 -23.71
C LYS A 171 2.44 5.23 -24.54
N VAL A 172 1.59 6.04 -23.94
CA VAL A 172 0.69 6.94 -24.68
C VAL A 172 1.31 8.33 -24.84
N ILE A 173 1.96 8.88 -23.81
CA ILE A 173 2.49 10.25 -23.87
C ILE A 173 3.58 10.41 -24.94
N PRO A 174 4.53 9.48 -25.12
CA PRO A 174 5.53 9.57 -26.19
C PRO A 174 4.97 9.48 -27.61
N LEU A 175 3.72 9.04 -27.79
CA LEU A 175 3.07 8.99 -29.11
C LEU A 175 2.36 10.30 -29.47
N ILE A 176 2.20 11.21 -28.50
CA ILE A 176 1.50 12.48 -28.64
C ILE A 176 2.48 13.66 -28.76
N LEU A 177 3.75 13.45 -28.38
CA LEU A 177 4.85 14.40 -28.47
C LEU A 177 5.74 14.10 -29.69
#